data_AF-J9GBS1-F1
#
_entry.id   AF-J9GBS1-F1
#
_cell.length_a   1.000
_cell.length_b   1.000
_cell.length_c   1.000
_cell.angle_alpha   90.00
_cell.angle_beta   90.00
_cell.angle_gamma   90.00
#
_symmetry.space_group_name_H-M   'P 1'
#
loop_
_entity.id
_entity.type
_entity.pdbx_description
1 polymer ?
#
loop_
_entity_poly.entity_id
_entity_poly.type
_entity_poly.pdbx_seq_one_letter_code
_entity_poly.pdbx_strand_id
1 'polypeptide(L)'
;TSQFIDERIKVIERELGNVENSISDFKSQNLISDVQAASGMYMNKQSEADAQLLNLATQLSLARYMKTHLSTMVGKDQLLPSNSGIANSGIESQVSEYNAMILQRDNLARSSSEENPLVQDLNQSLQQLRTAILISVDNYLASLQTQISHLQQSDNQTKAKLAANPGQAKYLLSIERQQKVKESLYLYLLKKREENELSKAFTAYNTRIITHPSGSMVPIAPVRIKILLMALGVGLLIPVAFIYLKEVTNSCVRGRRDLERLTIPFAGEIPEGWKAKRKKILQNRSHIIRENRQDIIIKS
;
A
#
# COMPACT_ATOMS: atom_id res chain seq x y z
N THR A 1 -12.70 16.42 0.51
CA THR A 1 -11.27 16.08 0.28
C THR A 1 -10.63 15.39 1.47
N SER A 2 -10.80 15.84 2.72
CA SER A 2 -10.22 15.18 3.91
C SER A 2 -10.65 13.72 4.10
N GLN A 3 -11.96 13.45 4.07
CA GLN A 3 -12.53 12.10 4.22
C GLN A 3 -11.98 11.08 3.21
N PHE A 4 -11.75 11.50 1.97
CA PHE A 4 -11.19 10.64 0.92
C PHE A 4 -9.77 10.17 1.23
N ILE A 5 -8.93 11.04 1.81
CA ILE A 5 -7.56 10.70 2.19
C ILE A 5 -7.58 9.73 3.38
N ASP A 6 -8.42 9.98 4.38
CA ASP A 6 -8.55 9.12 5.55
C ASP A 6 -9.07 7.71 5.20
N GLU A 7 -10.06 7.62 4.30
CA GLU A 7 -10.55 6.33 3.78
C GLU A 7 -9.48 5.58 3.00
N ARG A 8 -8.69 6.29 2.17
CA ARG A 8 -7.62 5.66 1.38
C ARG A 8 -6.48 5.18 2.26
N ILE A 9 -6.11 5.91 3.32
CA ILE A 9 -5.12 5.49 4.31
C ILE A 9 -5.54 4.17 4.97
N LYS A 10 -6.79 4.05 5.44
CA LYS A 10 -7.31 2.81 6.07
C LYS A 10 -7.28 1.60 5.13
N VAL A 11 -7.58 1.82 3.84
CA VAL A 11 -7.51 0.75 2.83
C VAL A 11 -6.06 0.30 2.62
N ILE A 12 -5.13 1.25 2.47
CA ILE A 12 -3.71 0.94 2.25
C ILE A 12 -3.07 0.30 3.48
N GLU A 13 -3.42 0.73 4.68
CA GLU A 13 -2.96 0.12 5.93
C GLU A 13 -3.34 -1.37 6.01
N ARG A 14 -4.60 -1.70 5.68
CA ARG A 14 -5.05 -3.10 5.61
C ARG A 14 -4.33 -3.89 4.52
N GLU A 15 -4.13 -3.28 3.35
CA GLU A 15 -3.38 -3.90 2.26
C GLU A 15 -1.91 -4.12 2.63
N LEU A 16 -1.29 -3.20 3.38
CA LEU A 16 0.08 -3.33 3.86
C LEU A 16 0.20 -4.46 4.87
N GLY A 17 -0.71 -4.55 5.85
CA GLY A 17 -0.75 -5.65 6.80
C GLY A 17 -0.94 -7.02 6.12
N ASN A 18 -1.77 -7.10 5.08
CA ASN A 18 -1.93 -8.34 4.30
C ASN A 18 -0.64 -8.74 3.57
N VAL A 19 0.09 -7.76 3.02
CA VAL A 19 1.36 -7.99 2.33
C VAL A 19 2.44 -8.40 3.33
N GLU A 20 2.51 -7.78 4.49
CA GLU A 20 3.46 -8.14 5.57
C GLU A 20 3.20 -9.54 6.12
N ASN A 21 1.93 -9.91 6.33
CA ASN A 21 1.55 -11.28 6.70
C ASN A 21 1.97 -12.27 5.61
N SER A 22 1.72 -11.94 4.33
CA SER A 22 2.14 -12.80 3.20
C SER A 22 3.67 -12.97 3.15
N ILE A 23 4.45 -11.93 3.46
CA ILE A 23 5.92 -12.02 3.56
C ILE A 23 6.33 -12.89 4.74
N SER A 24 5.72 -12.70 5.91
CA SER A 24 6.01 -13.46 7.13
C SER A 24 5.68 -14.95 6.96
N ASP A 25 4.50 -15.26 6.42
CA ASP A 25 4.06 -16.62 6.10
C ASP A 25 4.97 -17.27 5.07
N PHE A 26 5.35 -16.53 4.03
CA PHE A 26 6.25 -17.05 3.01
C PHE A 26 7.66 -17.31 3.55
N LYS A 27 8.22 -16.39 4.35
CA LYS A 27 9.54 -16.55 4.99
C LYS A 27 9.55 -17.69 6.01
N SER A 28 8.48 -17.84 6.80
CA SER A 28 8.36 -18.91 7.80
C SER A 28 8.16 -20.29 7.17
N GLN A 29 7.29 -20.41 6.14
CA GLN A 29 7.04 -21.68 5.45
C GLN A 29 8.24 -22.19 4.64
N ASN A 30 9.05 -21.27 4.10
CA ASN A 30 10.18 -21.63 3.22
C ASN A 30 11.55 -21.49 3.91
N LEU A 31 11.61 -21.08 5.18
CA LEU A 31 12.86 -20.87 5.95
C LEU A 31 13.85 -19.93 5.23
N ILE A 32 13.33 -18.97 4.44
CA ILE A 32 14.16 -18.07 3.64
C ILE A 32 14.54 -16.88 4.51
N SER A 33 15.69 -16.97 5.18
CA SER A 33 16.21 -15.87 6.00
C SER A 33 16.90 -14.79 5.15
N ASP A 34 17.52 -15.16 4.02
CA ASP A 34 18.08 -14.22 3.04
C ASP A 34 18.49 -15.00 1.77
N VAL A 35 17.88 -14.71 0.62
CA VAL A 35 18.17 -15.38 -0.67
C VAL A 35 19.61 -15.15 -1.12
N GLN A 36 20.19 -13.97 -0.81
CA GLN A 36 21.55 -13.61 -1.19
C GLN A 36 22.57 -14.32 -0.30
N ALA A 37 22.35 -14.36 1.01
CA ALA A 37 23.19 -15.13 1.92
C ALA A 37 23.12 -16.63 1.62
N ALA A 38 21.93 -17.15 1.30
CA ALA A 38 21.75 -18.53 0.88
C ALA A 38 22.54 -18.84 -0.40
N SER A 39 22.47 -17.97 -1.42
CA SER A 39 23.22 -18.13 -2.67
C SER A 39 24.74 -18.19 -2.44
N GLY A 40 25.28 -17.32 -1.58
CA GLY A 40 26.70 -17.35 -1.20
C GLY A 40 27.08 -18.63 -0.45
N MET A 41 26.25 -19.08 0.49
CA MET A 41 26.45 -20.35 1.20
C MET A 41 26.44 -21.54 0.25
N TYR A 42 25.52 -21.58 -0.72
CA TYR A 42 25.44 -22.63 -1.73
C TYR A 42 26.67 -22.65 -2.64
N MET A 43 27.15 -21.48 -3.09
CA MET A 43 28.38 -21.39 -3.89
C MET A 43 29.59 -21.90 -3.12
N ASN A 44 29.71 -21.57 -1.83
CA ASN A 44 30.78 -22.10 -0.98
C ASN A 44 30.69 -23.62 -0.83
N LYS A 45 29.49 -24.15 -0.58
CA LYS A 45 29.26 -25.59 -0.45
C LYS A 45 29.53 -26.33 -1.76
N GLN A 46 29.22 -25.73 -2.90
CA GLN A 46 29.56 -26.26 -4.23
C GLN A 46 31.07 -26.31 -4.41
N SER A 47 31.77 -25.21 -4.12
CA SER A 47 33.24 -25.14 -4.24
C SER A 47 33.93 -26.19 -3.37
N GLU A 48 33.44 -26.40 -2.14
CA GLU A 48 33.94 -27.43 -1.25
C GLU A 48 33.68 -28.85 -1.80
N ALA A 49 32.48 -29.12 -2.33
CA ALA A 49 32.14 -30.40 -2.94
C ALA A 49 33.01 -30.67 -4.19
N ASP A 50 33.23 -29.66 -5.03
CA ASP A 50 34.06 -29.76 -6.23
C ASP A 50 35.53 -30.07 -5.86
N ALA A 51 36.06 -29.40 -4.83
CA ALA A 51 37.41 -29.65 -4.32
C ALA A 51 37.55 -31.08 -3.75
N GLN A 52 36.56 -31.56 -3.00
CA GLN A 52 36.53 -32.93 -2.49
C GLN A 52 36.44 -33.96 -3.62
N LEU A 53 35.60 -33.71 -4.64
CA LEU A 53 35.43 -34.60 -5.78
C LEU A 53 36.72 -34.69 -6.60
N LEU A 54 37.43 -33.58 -6.81
CA LEU A 54 38.74 -33.57 -7.46
C LEU A 54 39.77 -34.40 -6.69
N ASN A 55 39.79 -34.28 -5.37
CA ASN A 55 40.69 -35.06 -4.52
C ASN A 55 40.39 -36.56 -4.63
N LEU A 56 39.11 -36.97 -4.46
CA LEU A 56 38.69 -38.36 -4.60
C LEU A 56 38.95 -38.93 -6.00
N ALA A 57 38.73 -38.14 -7.05
CA ALA A 57 39.02 -38.55 -8.43
C ALA A 57 40.52 -38.78 -8.67
N THR A 58 41.37 -37.94 -8.07
CA THR A 58 42.82 -38.11 -8.11
C THR A 58 43.25 -39.38 -7.39
N GLN A 59 42.74 -39.63 -6.18
CA GLN A 59 42.99 -40.87 -5.43
C GLN A 59 42.53 -42.11 -6.20
N LEU A 60 41.36 -42.04 -6.85
CA LEU A 60 40.82 -43.12 -7.67
C LEU A 60 41.71 -43.43 -8.88
N SER A 61 42.23 -42.40 -9.55
CA SER A 61 43.15 -42.54 -10.67
C SER A 61 44.45 -43.23 -10.24
N LEU A 62 45.03 -42.78 -9.12
CA LEU A 62 46.26 -43.35 -8.56
C LEU A 62 46.07 -44.81 -8.11
N ALA A 63 44.96 -45.11 -7.44
CA ALA A 63 44.62 -46.48 -7.04
C ALA A 63 44.41 -47.39 -8.25
N ARG A 64 43.76 -46.92 -9.33
CA ARG A 64 43.62 -47.67 -10.59
C ARG A 64 44.97 -47.91 -11.26
N TYR A 65 45.83 -46.89 -11.31
CA TYR A 65 47.18 -47.02 -11.83
C TYR A 65 47.94 -48.11 -11.07
N MET A 66 47.89 -48.09 -9.74
CA MET A 66 48.54 -49.10 -8.91
C MET A 66 47.97 -50.50 -9.11
N LYS A 67 46.64 -50.64 -9.21
CA LYS A 67 45.99 -51.92 -9.54
C LYS A 67 46.50 -52.47 -10.87
N THR A 68 46.49 -51.63 -11.91
CA THR A 68 46.97 -52.03 -13.24
C THR A 68 48.43 -52.45 -13.17
N HIS A 69 49.29 -51.67 -12.51
CA HIS A 69 50.71 -51.97 -12.35
C HIS A 69 50.92 -53.33 -11.65
N LEU A 70 50.27 -53.55 -10.50
CA LEU A 70 50.31 -54.82 -9.75
C LEU A 70 49.76 -56.02 -10.53
N SER A 71 48.77 -55.80 -11.39
CA SER A 71 48.21 -56.85 -12.26
C SER A 71 49.14 -57.20 -13.43
N THR A 72 49.92 -56.23 -13.93
CA THR A 72 50.87 -56.45 -15.04
C THR A 72 52.20 -57.07 -14.60
N MET A 73 52.54 -57.01 -13.32
CA MET A 73 53.79 -57.57 -12.76
C MET A 73 53.78 -59.10 -12.53
N VAL A 74 52.91 -59.85 -13.21
CA VAL A 74 52.91 -61.32 -13.09
C VAL A 74 54.25 -61.88 -13.58
N GLY A 75 55.03 -62.48 -12.67
CA GLY A 75 56.30 -63.14 -12.96
C GLY A 75 57.53 -62.22 -13.01
N LYS A 76 57.39 -60.94 -12.64
CA LYS A 76 58.51 -59.99 -12.52
C LYS A 76 58.29 -59.11 -11.30
N ASP A 77 58.68 -59.59 -10.12
CA ASP A 77 58.61 -58.76 -8.92
C ASP A 77 59.60 -57.60 -9.06
N GLN A 78 59.05 -56.39 -9.03
CA GLN A 78 59.78 -55.14 -9.10
C GLN A 78 59.36 -54.26 -7.95
N LEU A 79 60.25 -53.35 -7.53
CA LEU A 79 59.94 -52.37 -6.50
C LEU A 79 58.73 -51.54 -6.90
N LEU A 80 57.80 -51.41 -5.98
CA LEU A 80 56.66 -50.51 -6.10
C LEU A 80 57.09 -49.08 -5.74
N PRO A 81 56.53 -48.06 -6.39
CA PRO A 81 56.82 -46.68 -6.02
C PRO A 81 56.38 -46.40 -4.58
N SER A 82 57.34 -46.10 -3.71
CA SER A 82 57.09 -45.57 -2.37
C SER A 82 56.49 -44.17 -2.51
N ASN A 83 55.38 -43.89 -1.83
CA ASN A 83 54.64 -42.62 -1.92
C ASN A 83 53.90 -42.40 -3.24
N SER A 84 53.07 -43.37 -3.65
CA SER A 84 52.22 -43.30 -4.85
C SER A 84 51.09 -42.25 -4.78
N GLY A 85 51.04 -41.42 -3.73
CA GLY A 85 50.00 -40.41 -3.51
C GLY A 85 48.66 -40.99 -3.07
N ILE A 86 48.64 -42.27 -2.68
CA ILE A 86 47.44 -42.97 -2.21
C ILE A 86 47.25 -42.68 -0.72
N ALA A 87 46.16 -42.00 -0.38
CA ALA A 87 45.83 -41.63 0.99
C ALA A 87 45.25 -42.83 1.78
N ASN A 88 46.02 -43.93 1.87
CA ASN A 88 45.65 -45.12 2.65
C ASN A 88 46.88 -45.71 3.34
N SER A 89 46.99 -45.48 4.64
CA SER A 89 48.12 -45.92 5.47
C SER A 89 48.33 -47.43 5.49
N GLY A 90 47.24 -48.22 5.37
CA GLY A 90 47.33 -49.67 5.31
C GLY A 90 48.03 -50.15 4.04
N ILE A 91 47.67 -49.58 2.90
CA ILE A 91 48.30 -49.92 1.61
C ILE A 91 49.75 -49.43 1.59
N GLU A 92 50.04 -48.23 2.09
CA GLU A 92 51.41 -47.72 2.19
C GLU A 92 52.31 -48.64 3.03
N SER A 93 51.81 -49.14 4.16
CA SER A 93 52.53 -50.11 4.99
C SER A 93 52.81 -51.41 4.24
N GLN A 94 51.82 -51.96 3.54
CA GLN A 94 51.98 -53.20 2.77
C GLN A 94 52.97 -53.02 1.60
N VAL A 95 52.96 -51.86 0.94
CA VAL A 95 53.93 -51.51 -0.12
C VAL A 95 55.35 -51.41 0.44
N SER A 96 55.51 -50.78 1.61
CA SER A 96 56.81 -50.68 2.25
C SER A 96 57.37 -52.05 2.64
N GLU A 97 56.52 -52.94 3.16
CA GLU A 97 56.88 -54.31 3.51
C GLU A 97 57.25 -55.13 2.26
N TYR A 98 56.49 -54.98 1.17
CA TYR A 98 56.77 -55.63 -0.11
C TYR A 98 58.12 -55.21 -0.68
N ASN A 99 58.40 -53.91 -0.69
CA ASN A 99 59.68 -53.38 -1.16
C ASN A 99 60.85 -53.87 -0.30
N ALA A 100 60.67 -53.95 1.02
CA ALA A 100 61.70 -54.51 1.91
C ALA A 100 61.99 -55.98 1.60
N MET A 101 60.95 -56.79 1.38
CA MET A 101 61.09 -58.21 1.00
C MET A 101 61.75 -58.40 -0.37
N ILE A 102 61.43 -57.55 -1.37
CA ILE A 102 62.12 -57.58 -2.66
C ILE A 102 63.62 -57.35 -2.49
N LEU A 103 64.00 -56.32 -1.73
CA LEU A 103 65.42 -56.02 -1.51
C LEU A 103 66.14 -57.15 -0.77
N GLN A 104 65.48 -57.77 0.21
CA GLN A 104 66.02 -58.93 0.92
C GLN A 104 66.21 -60.12 -0.03
N ARG A 105 65.20 -60.43 -0.85
CA ARG A 105 65.28 -61.49 -1.86
C ARG A 105 66.41 -61.23 -2.85
N ASP A 106 66.49 -60.03 -3.41
CA ASP A 106 67.50 -59.68 -4.43
C ASP A 106 68.92 -59.78 -3.88
N ASN A 107 69.13 -59.40 -2.61
CA ASN A 107 70.42 -59.56 -1.95
C ASN A 107 70.78 -61.04 -1.71
N LEU A 108 69.80 -61.87 -1.35
CA LEU A 108 70.00 -63.31 -1.12
C LEU A 108 70.23 -64.08 -2.42
N ALA A 109 69.43 -63.82 -3.45
CA ALA A 109 69.58 -64.43 -4.77
C ALA A 109 70.96 -64.10 -5.37
N ARG A 110 71.43 -62.86 -5.19
CA ARG A 110 72.76 -62.43 -5.63
C ARG A 110 73.91 -63.13 -4.90
N SER A 111 73.72 -63.52 -3.64
CA SER A 111 74.75 -64.19 -2.83
C SER A 111 74.71 -65.71 -2.89
N SER A 112 73.58 -66.33 -3.24
CA SER A 112 73.36 -67.77 -3.06
C SER A 112 72.64 -68.51 -4.19
N SER A 113 72.30 -67.84 -5.31
CA SER A 113 71.50 -68.36 -6.44
C SER A 113 69.98 -68.31 -6.22
N GLU A 114 69.22 -68.28 -7.33
CA GLU A 114 67.75 -68.29 -7.34
C GLU A 114 67.15 -69.61 -6.85
N GLU A 115 67.92 -70.70 -6.87
CA GLU A 115 67.51 -72.05 -6.42
C GLU A 115 67.59 -72.24 -4.90
N ASN A 116 68.04 -71.23 -4.14
CA ASN A 116 68.10 -71.32 -2.69
C ASN A 116 66.66 -71.46 -2.12
N PRO A 117 66.36 -72.46 -1.27
CA PRO A 117 65.04 -72.63 -0.65
C PRO A 117 64.51 -71.36 0.04
N LEU A 118 65.38 -70.57 0.65
CA LEU A 118 65.00 -69.30 1.27
C LEU A 118 64.56 -68.24 0.25
N VAL A 119 65.11 -68.25 -0.96
CA VAL A 119 64.66 -67.38 -2.05
C VAL A 119 63.29 -67.83 -2.55
N GLN A 120 63.03 -69.14 -2.61
CA GLN A 120 61.71 -69.67 -2.95
C GLN A 120 60.64 -69.30 -1.90
N ASP A 121 60.96 -69.40 -0.61
CA ASP A 121 60.07 -68.97 0.48
C ASP A 121 59.76 -67.46 0.41
N LEU A 122 60.76 -66.63 0.08
CA LEU A 122 60.57 -65.19 -0.13
C LEU A 122 59.70 -64.92 -1.36
N ASN A 123 59.87 -65.66 -2.46
CA ASN A 123 59.03 -65.53 -3.64
C ASN A 123 57.55 -65.87 -3.32
N GLN A 124 57.30 -66.92 -2.56
CA GLN A 124 55.96 -67.28 -2.13
C GLN A 124 55.35 -66.20 -1.21
N SER A 125 56.14 -65.65 -0.28
CA SER A 125 55.72 -64.56 0.60
C SER A 125 55.41 -63.28 -0.18
N LEU A 126 56.24 -62.93 -1.17
CA LEU A 126 56.02 -61.80 -2.08
C LEU A 126 54.72 -61.97 -2.89
N GLN A 127 54.44 -63.18 -3.38
CA GLN A 127 53.20 -63.47 -4.10
C GLN A 127 51.96 -63.31 -3.20
N GLN A 128 52.02 -63.80 -1.96
CA GLN A 128 50.95 -63.65 -0.99
C GLN A 128 50.72 -62.18 -0.63
N LEU A 129 51.78 -61.44 -0.36
CA LEU A 129 51.69 -60.01 -0.03
C LEU A 129 51.16 -59.20 -1.22
N ARG A 130 51.61 -59.48 -2.44
CA ARG A 130 51.07 -58.86 -3.66
C ARG A 130 49.56 -59.11 -3.80
N THR A 131 49.11 -60.33 -3.53
CA THR A 131 47.69 -60.68 -3.56
C THR A 131 46.91 -59.91 -2.49
N ALA A 132 47.46 -59.79 -1.29
CA ALA A 132 46.87 -58.99 -0.22
C ALA A 132 46.77 -57.50 -0.58
N ILE A 133 47.83 -56.92 -1.18
CA ILE A 133 47.83 -55.53 -1.67
C ILE A 133 46.75 -55.35 -2.74
N LEU A 134 46.63 -56.26 -3.71
CA LEU A 134 45.58 -56.19 -4.74
C LEU A 134 44.18 -56.15 -4.13
N ILE A 135 43.90 -56.99 -3.13
CA ILE A 135 42.62 -56.99 -2.41
C ILE A 135 42.40 -55.67 -1.66
N SER A 136 43.42 -55.16 -0.97
CA SER A 136 43.33 -53.85 -0.29
C SER A 136 43.03 -52.72 -1.26
N VAL A 137 43.65 -52.73 -2.44
CA VAL A 137 43.43 -51.73 -3.50
C VAL A 137 42.03 -51.83 -4.07
N ASP A 138 41.51 -53.04 -4.29
CA ASP A 138 40.14 -53.23 -4.77
C ASP A 138 39.10 -52.73 -3.77
N ASN A 139 39.29 -53.02 -2.48
CA ASN A 139 38.44 -52.49 -1.42
C ASN A 139 38.51 -50.97 -1.34
N TYR A 140 39.70 -50.39 -1.50
CA TYR A 140 39.89 -48.95 -1.52
C TYR A 140 39.23 -48.29 -2.74
N LEU A 141 39.34 -48.89 -3.92
CA LEU A 141 38.63 -48.43 -5.13
C LEU A 141 37.12 -48.43 -4.94
N ALA A 142 36.55 -49.50 -4.38
CA ALA A 142 35.12 -49.58 -4.09
C ALA A 142 34.67 -48.51 -3.08
N SER A 143 35.49 -48.26 -2.04
CA SER A 143 35.25 -47.20 -1.06
C SER A 143 35.26 -45.81 -1.71
N LEU A 144 36.26 -45.51 -2.54
CA LEU A 144 36.36 -44.24 -3.26
C LEU A 144 35.16 -44.02 -4.20
N GLN A 145 34.76 -45.05 -4.96
CA GLN A 145 33.58 -44.98 -5.83
C GLN A 145 32.29 -44.72 -5.04
N THR A 146 32.15 -45.35 -3.88
CA THR A 146 31.01 -45.13 -2.98
C THR A 146 31.01 -43.69 -2.48
N GLN A 147 32.15 -43.18 -2.00
CA GLN A 147 32.30 -41.80 -1.55
C GLN A 147 31.97 -40.78 -2.65
N ILE A 148 32.48 -40.99 -3.87
CA ILE A 148 32.19 -40.14 -5.04
C ILE A 148 30.68 -40.15 -5.33
N SER A 149 30.06 -41.32 -5.37
CA SER A 149 28.62 -41.46 -5.66
C SER A 149 27.77 -40.75 -4.61
N HIS A 150 28.12 -40.89 -3.33
CA HIS A 150 27.42 -40.26 -2.22
C HIS A 150 27.57 -38.73 -2.25
N LEU A 151 28.77 -38.24 -2.57
CA LEU A 151 29.04 -36.81 -2.71
C LEU A 151 28.28 -36.21 -3.91
N GLN A 152 28.29 -36.88 -5.06
CA GLN A 152 27.52 -36.47 -6.24
C GLN A 152 26.01 -36.46 -5.97
N GLN A 153 25.49 -37.44 -5.24
CA GLN A 153 24.07 -37.45 -4.87
C GLN A 153 23.71 -36.27 -3.95
N SER A 154 24.55 -35.98 -2.96
CA SER A 154 24.40 -34.84 -2.06
C SER A 154 24.49 -33.49 -2.80
N ASP A 155 25.42 -33.39 -3.76
CA ASP A 155 25.59 -32.24 -4.65
C ASP A 155 24.34 -32.02 -5.52
N ASN A 156 23.83 -33.08 -6.17
CA ASN A 156 22.61 -33.02 -6.97
C ASN A 156 21.38 -32.63 -6.14
N GLN A 157 21.25 -33.14 -4.92
CA GLN A 157 20.17 -32.72 -4.01
C GLN A 157 20.29 -31.24 -3.62
N THR A 158 21.53 -30.76 -3.39
CA THR A 158 21.80 -29.36 -3.07
C THR A 158 21.48 -28.47 -4.28
N LYS A 159 21.89 -28.87 -5.49
CA LYS A 159 21.54 -28.20 -6.76
C LYS A 159 20.04 -28.20 -7.03
N ALA A 160 19.33 -29.29 -6.75
CA ALA A 160 17.88 -29.35 -6.89
C ALA A 160 17.16 -28.38 -5.93
N LYS A 161 17.62 -28.29 -4.68
CA LYS A 161 17.13 -27.29 -3.71
C LYS A 161 17.41 -25.86 -4.17
N LEU A 162 18.58 -25.61 -4.76
CA LEU A 162 18.92 -24.31 -5.35
C LEU A 162 18.05 -23.98 -6.57
N ALA A 163 17.82 -24.95 -7.46
CA ALA A 163 17.02 -24.80 -8.67
C ALA A 163 15.51 -24.72 -8.40
N ALA A 164 15.02 -25.19 -7.26
CA ALA A 164 13.65 -24.96 -6.79
C ALA A 164 13.44 -23.53 -6.21
N ASN A 165 14.52 -22.88 -5.78
CA ASN A 165 14.51 -21.56 -5.16
C ASN A 165 14.32 -20.33 -6.09
N PRO A 166 14.50 -20.36 -7.44
CA PRO A 166 14.34 -19.16 -8.29
C PRO A 166 12.90 -18.66 -8.32
N GLY A 167 11.92 -19.58 -8.31
CA GLY A 167 10.50 -19.23 -8.24
C GLY A 167 10.13 -18.56 -6.93
N GLN A 168 10.69 -19.06 -5.82
CA GLN A 168 10.50 -18.52 -4.48
C GLN A 168 11.13 -17.12 -4.35
N ALA A 169 12.35 -16.93 -4.85
CA ALA A 169 13.02 -15.63 -4.89
C ALA A 169 12.24 -14.60 -5.74
N LYS A 170 11.74 -15.01 -6.92
CA LYS A 170 10.93 -14.14 -7.79
C LYS A 170 9.61 -13.75 -7.14
N TYR A 171 8.95 -14.69 -6.47
CA TYR A 171 7.70 -14.45 -5.75
C TYR A 171 7.93 -13.51 -4.54
N LEU A 172 8.92 -13.78 -3.70
CA LEU A 172 9.29 -12.92 -2.58
C LEU A 172 9.62 -11.50 -3.05
N LEU A 173 10.45 -11.36 -4.08
CA LEU A 173 10.79 -10.05 -4.68
C LEU A 173 9.57 -9.31 -5.24
N SER A 174 8.54 -10.04 -5.70
CA SER A 174 7.30 -9.44 -6.18
C SER A 174 6.47 -8.89 -5.01
N ILE A 175 6.37 -9.62 -3.90
CA ILE A 175 5.66 -9.18 -2.69
C ILE A 175 6.40 -8.03 -2.01
N GLU A 176 7.73 -8.10 -1.89
CA GLU A 176 8.55 -7.01 -1.32
C GLU A 176 8.45 -5.72 -2.14
N ARG A 177 8.34 -5.81 -3.48
CA ARG A 177 8.03 -4.64 -4.31
C ARG A 177 6.65 -4.07 -4.03
N GLN A 178 5.63 -4.92 -3.86
CA GLN A 178 4.29 -4.47 -3.49
C GLN A 178 4.27 -3.80 -2.12
N GLN A 179 5.01 -4.33 -1.14
CA GLN A 179 5.18 -3.71 0.18
C GLN A 179 5.76 -2.31 0.05
N LYS A 180 6.89 -2.15 -0.66
CA LYS A 180 7.53 -0.84 -0.86
C LYS A 180 6.62 0.18 -1.54
N VAL A 181 5.86 -0.22 -2.56
CA VAL A 181 4.91 0.67 -3.24
C VAL A 181 3.78 1.09 -2.30
N LYS A 182 3.22 0.16 -1.52
CA LYS A 182 2.15 0.47 -0.56
C LYS A 182 2.65 1.33 0.60
N GLU A 183 3.82 1.03 1.14
CA GLU A 183 4.47 1.79 2.20
C GLU A 183 4.76 3.23 1.75
N SER A 184 5.39 3.41 0.59
CA SER A 184 5.64 4.75 0.02
C SER A 184 4.34 5.53 -0.24
N LEU A 185 3.28 4.87 -0.71
CA LEU A 185 1.97 5.49 -0.89
C LEU A 185 1.31 5.84 0.45
N TYR A 186 1.42 5.00 1.47
CA TYR A 186 0.94 5.25 2.82
C TYR A 186 1.62 6.48 3.43
N LEU A 187 2.96 6.53 3.37
CA LEU A 187 3.75 7.67 3.84
C LEU A 187 3.42 8.95 3.07
N TYR A 188 3.21 8.86 1.76
CA TYR A 188 2.78 9.98 0.93
C TYR A 188 1.41 10.52 1.35
N LEU A 189 0.43 9.66 1.58
CA LEU A 189 -0.91 10.07 2.02
C LEU A 189 -0.91 10.65 3.42
N LEU A 190 -0.11 10.09 4.35
CA LEU A 190 0.09 10.67 5.67
C LEU A 190 0.65 12.09 5.57
N LYS A 191 1.70 12.28 4.75
CA LYS A 191 2.26 13.61 4.50
C LYS A 191 1.22 14.56 3.90
N LYS A 192 0.43 14.11 2.91
CA LYS A 192 -0.61 14.92 2.27
C LYS A 192 -1.75 15.27 3.23
N ARG A 193 -2.08 14.37 4.16
CA ARG A 193 -3.03 14.62 5.24
C ARG A 193 -2.52 15.75 6.14
N GLU A 194 -1.27 15.66 6.58
CA GLU A 194 -0.65 16.69 7.41
C GLU A 194 -0.61 18.05 6.70
N GLU A 195 -0.19 18.07 5.43
CA GLU A 195 -0.20 19.28 4.60
C GLU A 195 -1.60 19.90 4.48
N ASN A 196 -2.65 19.08 4.37
CA ASN A 196 -4.03 19.55 4.28
C ASN A 196 -4.54 20.07 5.63
N GLU A 197 -4.22 19.43 6.75
CA GLU A 197 -4.57 19.94 8.08
C GLU A 197 -3.87 21.27 8.36
N LEU A 198 -2.58 21.38 8.03
CA LEU A 198 -1.85 22.65 8.08
C LEU A 198 -2.48 23.70 7.16
N SER A 199 -2.80 23.34 5.91
CA SER A 199 -3.45 24.27 4.97
C SER A 199 -4.81 24.75 5.48
N LYS A 200 -5.62 23.88 6.11
CA LYS A 200 -6.88 24.29 6.75
C LYS A 200 -6.64 25.24 7.92
N ALA A 201 -5.63 24.97 8.75
CA ALA A 201 -5.28 25.83 9.88
C ALA A 201 -4.74 27.20 9.43
N PHE A 202 -4.02 27.26 8.30
CA PHE A 202 -3.46 28.49 7.71
C PHE A 202 -4.36 29.19 6.70
N THR A 203 -5.51 28.62 6.33
CA THR A 203 -6.50 29.31 5.49
C THR A 203 -7.18 30.38 6.34
N ALA A 204 -6.52 31.53 6.46
CA ALA A 204 -7.19 32.75 6.89
C ALA A 204 -8.36 33.00 5.94
N TYR A 205 -9.53 33.37 6.48
CA TYR A 205 -10.66 33.88 5.70
C TYR A 205 -10.15 35.01 4.80
N ASN A 206 -9.84 34.72 3.54
CA ASN A 206 -9.34 35.72 2.59
C ASN A 206 -10.50 36.53 2.00
N THR A 207 -11.40 36.97 2.87
CA THR A 207 -12.37 38.01 2.58
C THR A 207 -11.82 39.31 3.14
N ARG A 208 -11.00 39.99 2.33
CA ARG A 208 -10.71 41.41 2.55
C ARG A 208 -11.85 42.19 1.91
N ILE A 209 -12.57 42.98 2.70
CA ILE A 209 -13.55 43.93 2.17
C ILE A 209 -12.76 44.97 1.36
N ILE A 210 -12.77 44.85 0.03
CA ILE A 210 -12.04 45.76 -0.87
C ILE A 210 -12.75 47.12 -0.92
N THR A 211 -14.08 47.12 -0.74
CA THR A 211 -14.92 48.32 -0.66
C THR A 211 -16.00 48.11 0.39
N HIS A 212 -16.08 49.00 1.37
CA HIS A 212 -17.30 49.08 2.19
C HIS A 212 -18.49 49.33 1.26
N PRO A 213 -19.68 48.77 1.52
CA PRO A 213 -20.85 49.05 0.70
C PRO A 213 -21.13 50.55 0.72
N SER A 214 -20.75 51.26 -0.34
CA SER A 214 -21.10 52.65 -0.58
C SER A 214 -22.52 52.71 -1.13
N GLY A 215 -23.48 52.37 -0.29
CA GLY A 215 -24.90 52.60 -0.52
C GLY A 215 -25.32 53.85 0.25
N SER A 216 -25.96 54.80 -0.43
CA SER A 216 -26.70 55.86 0.26
C SER A 216 -27.75 55.20 1.17
N MET A 217 -27.80 55.57 2.46
CA MET A 217 -28.83 55.14 3.41
C MET A 217 -30.24 55.67 3.06
N VAL A 218 -30.38 56.38 1.93
CA VAL A 218 -31.65 56.88 1.45
C VAL A 218 -32.37 55.75 0.69
N PRO A 219 -33.60 55.40 1.08
CA PRO A 219 -34.39 54.39 0.37
C PRO A 219 -34.57 54.80 -1.09
N ILE A 220 -34.08 53.96 -2.01
CA ILE A 220 -34.23 54.15 -3.46
C ILE A 220 -35.73 54.01 -3.86
N ALA A 221 -36.50 53.30 -3.03
CA ALA A 221 -37.95 53.26 -3.03
C ALA A 221 -38.46 52.90 -1.60
N PRO A 222 -39.71 53.27 -1.22
CA PRO A 222 -40.63 54.15 -1.92
C PRO A 222 -40.37 55.65 -1.64
N VAL A 223 -40.45 56.49 -2.68
CA VAL A 223 -40.28 57.95 -2.55
C VAL A 223 -41.56 58.55 -1.96
N ARG A 224 -41.58 58.73 -0.63
CA ARG A 224 -42.75 59.19 0.15
C ARG A 224 -43.42 60.43 -0.44
N ILE A 225 -42.65 61.36 -1.01
CA ILE A 225 -43.18 62.58 -1.62
C ILE A 225 -44.03 62.29 -2.87
N LYS A 226 -43.63 61.31 -3.70
CA LYS A 226 -44.39 60.94 -4.90
C LYS A 226 -45.70 60.26 -4.53
N ILE A 227 -45.65 59.39 -3.52
CA ILE A 227 -46.84 58.71 -3.00
C ILE A 227 -47.81 59.72 -2.35
N LEU A 228 -47.30 60.66 -1.56
CA LEU A 228 -48.10 61.71 -0.94
C LEU A 228 -48.74 62.62 -1.99
N LEU A 229 -48.00 63.05 -3.02
CA LEU A 229 -48.54 63.87 -4.12
C LEU A 229 -49.62 63.13 -4.90
N MET A 230 -49.42 61.84 -5.19
CA MET A 230 -50.43 61.02 -5.87
C MET A 230 -51.68 60.82 -4.99
N ALA A 231 -51.50 60.53 -3.70
CA ALA A 231 -52.60 60.38 -2.74
C ALA A 231 -53.39 61.69 -2.55
N LEU A 232 -52.72 62.84 -2.50
CA LEU A 232 -53.36 64.16 -2.42
C LEU A 232 -54.11 64.48 -3.72
N GLY A 233 -53.51 64.18 -4.87
CA GLY A 233 -54.16 64.33 -6.17
C GLY A 233 -55.45 63.51 -6.27
N VAL A 234 -55.38 62.21 -5.97
CA VAL A 234 -56.56 61.32 -5.96
C VAL A 234 -57.56 61.77 -4.88
N GLY A 235 -57.08 62.15 -3.70
CA GLY A 235 -57.91 62.63 -2.59
C GLY A 235 -58.67 63.92 -2.86
N LEU A 236 -58.16 64.80 -3.73
CA LEU A 236 -58.89 65.98 -4.24
C LEU A 236 -59.80 65.64 -5.41
N LEU A 237 -59.41 64.70 -6.27
CA LEU A 237 -60.18 64.30 -7.43
C LEU A 237 -61.49 63.61 -7.03
N ILE A 238 -61.47 62.77 -5.99
CA ILE A 238 -62.68 62.09 -5.47
C ILE A 238 -63.80 63.06 -5.07
N PRO A 239 -63.61 64.07 -4.20
CA PRO A 239 -64.66 65.01 -3.83
C PRO A 239 -65.09 65.90 -5.00
N VAL A 240 -64.18 66.30 -5.89
CA VAL A 240 -64.55 67.05 -7.11
C VAL A 240 -65.42 66.19 -8.03
N ALA A 241 -65.04 64.93 -8.28
CA ALA A 241 -65.83 64.00 -9.05
C ALA A 241 -67.18 63.72 -8.38
N PHE A 242 -67.24 63.61 -7.05
CA PHE A 242 -68.48 63.43 -6.31
C PHE A 242 -69.40 64.65 -6.40
N ILE A 243 -68.85 65.87 -6.26
CA ILE A 243 -69.61 67.12 -6.45
C ILE A 243 -70.09 67.23 -7.90
N TYR A 244 -69.24 66.92 -8.88
CA TYR A 244 -69.60 66.96 -10.29
C TYR A 244 -70.67 65.92 -10.64
N LEU A 245 -70.54 64.67 -10.16
CA LEU A 245 -71.58 63.66 -10.31
C LEU A 245 -72.88 64.13 -9.66
N LYS A 246 -72.80 64.71 -8.46
CA LYS A 246 -73.97 65.24 -7.76
C LYS A 246 -74.60 66.41 -8.54
N GLU A 247 -73.82 67.25 -9.20
CA GLU A 247 -74.34 68.36 -10.00
C GLU A 247 -74.98 67.87 -11.31
N VAL A 248 -74.36 66.93 -12.02
CA VAL A 248 -74.91 66.34 -13.25
C VAL A 248 -76.15 65.48 -12.98
N THR A 249 -76.20 64.77 -11.85
CA THR A 249 -77.38 64.00 -11.42
C THR A 249 -78.43 64.84 -10.70
N ASN A 250 -78.13 66.11 -10.41
CA ASN A 250 -79.07 67.05 -9.81
C ASN A 250 -79.85 67.79 -10.91
N SER A 251 -80.98 67.21 -11.32
CA SER A 251 -81.95 67.84 -12.24
C SER A 251 -82.76 68.98 -11.60
N CYS A 252 -82.16 69.79 -10.71
CA CYS A 252 -82.84 70.86 -9.98
C CYS A 252 -82.29 72.24 -10.39
N VAL A 253 -83.11 72.98 -11.14
CA VAL A 253 -82.87 74.36 -11.63
C VAL A 253 -82.67 75.31 -10.43
N ARG A 254 -81.52 75.99 -10.35
CA ARG A 254 -81.12 76.80 -9.16
C ARG A 254 -80.84 78.29 -9.40
N GLY A 255 -81.08 78.82 -10.61
CA GLY A 255 -81.29 80.27 -10.79
C GLY A 255 -80.39 81.00 -11.81
N ARG A 256 -80.98 82.10 -12.32
CA ARG A 256 -80.60 83.07 -13.37
C ARG A 256 -79.96 82.59 -14.68
N ARG A 257 -78.96 81.69 -14.69
CA ARG A 257 -78.29 81.27 -15.94
C ARG A 257 -79.00 80.14 -16.71
N ASP A 258 -79.87 79.37 -16.04
CA ASP A 258 -80.76 78.40 -16.72
C ASP A 258 -82.08 79.01 -17.23
N LEU A 259 -82.37 80.26 -16.86
CA LEU A 259 -83.61 80.97 -17.21
C LEU A 259 -83.45 81.95 -18.37
N GLU A 260 -82.24 82.13 -18.91
CA GLU A 260 -81.98 83.00 -20.08
C GLU A 260 -82.56 82.44 -21.40
N ARG A 261 -83.18 81.25 -21.39
CA ARG A 261 -83.90 80.71 -22.56
C ARG A 261 -85.42 80.81 -22.47
N LEU A 262 -86.00 81.36 -21.40
CA LEU A 262 -87.46 81.43 -21.22
C LEU A 262 -87.91 82.85 -20.86
N THR A 263 -88.49 83.53 -21.85
CA THR A 263 -88.98 84.91 -21.83
C THR A 263 -90.30 85.03 -21.04
N ILE A 264 -90.24 85.31 -19.73
CA ILE A 264 -91.42 85.65 -18.92
C ILE A 264 -91.04 86.69 -17.84
N PRO A 265 -91.83 87.76 -17.60
CA PRO A 265 -91.40 88.89 -16.77
C PRO A 265 -91.46 88.58 -15.27
N PHE A 266 -90.37 88.88 -14.57
CA PHE A 266 -90.17 88.60 -13.14
C PHE A 266 -90.71 89.74 -12.27
N ALA A 267 -91.77 89.46 -11.50
CA ALA A 267 -92.45 90.40 -10.61
C ALA A 267 -92.00 90.21 -9.15
N GLY A 268 -90.92 90.90 -8.77
CA GLY A 268 -90.60 91.21 -7.37
C GLY A 268 -89.90 90.12 -6.55
N GLU A 269 -89.04 90.58 -5.64
CA GLU A 269 -88.16 89.78 -4.78
C GLU A 269 -88.55 90.06 -3.31
N ILE A 270 -88.71 89.00 -2.50
CA ILE A 270 -89.01 89.12 -1.05
C ILE A 270 -87.82 88.50 -0.28
N PRO A 271 -87.08 89.28 0.52
CA PRO A 271 -85.92 88.78 1.25
C PRO A 271 -86.36 88.02 2.51
N GLU A 272 -86.12 86.71 2.54
CA GLU A 272 -86.32 85.90 3.76
C GLU A 272 -85.04 85.88 4.60
N GLY A 273 -85.14 86.44 5.80
CA GLY A 273 -84.04 86.70 6.72
C GLY A 273 -83.44 85.46 7.39
N TRP A 274 -82.12 85.45 7.42
CA TRP A 274 -81.23 85.11 8.54
C TRP A 274 -81.82 84.24 9.68
N LYS A 275 -81.53 82.94 9.67
CA LYS A 275 -81.67 82.07 10.86
C LYS A 275 -80.30 81.78 11.48
N ALA A 276 -80.12 82.29 12.70
CA ALA A 276 -78.93 82.11 13.51
C ALA A 276 -78.75 80.65 13.98
N LYS A 277 -77.51 80.17 13.85
CA LYS A 277 -77.02 78.87 14.34
C LYS A 277 -77.15 78.76 15.86
N ARG A 278 -77.88 77.73 16.33
CA ARG A 278 -77.88 77.28 17.73
C ARG A 278 -76.73 76.29 17.94
N LYS A 279 -75.80 76.63 18.83
CA LYS A 279 -74.80 75.70 19.40
C LYS A 279 -75.08 75.59 20.90
N LYS A 280 -75.30 74.38 21.42
CA LYS A 280 -75.06 74.07 22.83
C LYS A 280 -74.46 72.67 22.92
N ILE A 281 -73.29 72.64 23.54
CA ILE A 281 -72.36 71.54 23.71
C ILE A 281 -72.56 70.98 25.14
N LEU A 282 -72.58 69.66 25.25
CA LEU A 282 -72.23 68.77 26.39
C LEU A 282 -72.72 69.13 27.81
N GLN A 283 -73.45 68.20 28.45
CA GLN A 283 -73.11 67.73 29.80
C GLN A 283 -73.79 66.40 30.17
N ASN A 284 -72.97 65.35 30.11
CA ASN A 284 -72.77 64.25 31.06
C ASN A 284 -73.78 64.07 32.23
N ARG A 285 -74.30 62.84 32.39
CA ARG A 285 -74.31 62.04 33.65
C ARG A 285 -75.06 60.72 33.45
N SER A 286 -74.38 59.59 33.63
CA SER A 286 -74.65 58.67 34.76
C SER A 286 -73.86 57.36 34.60
N HIS A 287 -72.89 57.17 35.50
CA HIS A 287 -72.56 55.84 35.98
C HIS A 287 -73.68 55.42 36.94
N ILE A 288 -74.34 54.30 36.65
CA ILE A 288 -75.06 53.51 37.64
C ILE A 288 -74.54 52.09 37.51
N ILE A 289 -73.89 51.64 38.58
CA ILE A 289 -73.48 50.27 38.80
C ILE A 289 -74.76 49.46 39.05
N ARG A 290 -74.98 48.42 38.24
CA ARG A 290 -75.88 47.33 38.62
C ARG A 290 -75.21 46.01 38.26
N GLU A 291 -74.94 45.26 39.31
CA GLU A 291 -74.38 43.92 39.37
C GLU A 291 -75.45 42.88 38.98
N ASN A 292 -74.96 41.75 38.45
CA ASN A 292 -75.63 40.46 38.31
C ASN A 292 -76.47 40.19 37.03
N ARG A 293 -75.80 39.67 35.99
CA ARG A 293 -76.01 38.33 35.40
C ARG A 293 -75.28 38.24 34.04
N GLN A 294 -74.30 37.34 33.95
CA GLN A 294 -74.02 36.38 32.85
C GLN A 294 -74.15 36.91 31.39
N ASP A 295 -73.18 36.84 30.49
CA ASP A 295 -72.10 35.88 30.30
C ASP A 295 -71.02 36.40 29.31
N ILE A 296 -69.78 36.03 29.62
CA ILE A 296 -68.74 35.46 28.75
C ILE A 296 -68.39 36.20 27.43
N ILE A 297 -67.21 36.84 27.44
CA ILE A 297 -66.37 37.07 26.26
C ILE A 297 -65.62 35.76 25.97
N ILE A 298 -65.83 35.17 24.79
CA ILE A 298 -64.80 34.34 24.13
C ILE A 298 -64.14 35.23 23.09
N LYS A 299 -62.89 35.61 23.34
CA LYS A 299 -62.04 36.33 22.40
C LYS A 299 -61.14 35.31 21.71
N SER A 300 -61.14 35.30 20.38
CA SER A 300 -59.92 35.11 19.59
C SER A 300 -59.23 36.46 19.46
#